data_AF-A0A345BF48-F1
#
_entry.id   AF-A0A345BF48-F1
#
_cell.length_a   1.000
_cell.length_b   1.000
_cell.length_c   1.000
_cell.angle_alpha   90.00
_cell.angle_beta   90.00
_cell.angle_gamma   90.00
#
_symmetry.space_group_name_H-M   'P 1'
#
loop_
_entity.id
_entity.type
_entity.pdbx_description
1 polymer ?
#
loop_
_entity_poly.entity_id
_entity_poly.type
_entity_poly.pdbx_seq_one_letter_code
_entity_poly.pdbx_strand_id
1 'polypeptide(L)' 'MYQKMSTNNWNENSNEDGVKRAENGPVSYAFFMESSAIEYYKERHCTLMQIGDLLDSKSYGIGIKK' A
#
# COMPACT_ATOMS: atom_id res chain seq x y z
N MET A 1 14.55 -0.08 1.42
CA MET A 1 13.37 -0.60 0.68
C MET A 1 13.03 0.27 -0.51
N TYR A 2 12.67 1.55 -0.30
CA TYR A 2 12.33 2.49 -1.37
C TYR A 2 13.40 2.60 -2.48
N GLN A 3 14.68 2.76 -2.11
CA GLN A 3 15.79 2.83 -3.07
C GLN A 3 15.82 1.61 -4.00
N LYS A 4 15.63 0.40 -3.45
CA LYS A 4 15.62 -0.85 -4.22
C LYS A 4 14.43 -0.93 -5.18
N MET A 5 13.25 -0.49 -4.74
CA MET A 5 12.04 -0.45 -5.59
C MET A 5 12.18 0.57 -6.72
N SER A 6 12.80 1.72 -6.44
CA SER A 6 13.05 2.76 -7.45
C SER A 6 14.06 2.31 -8.51
N THR A 7 15.13 1.60 -8.12
CA THR A 7 16.13 1.10 -9.09
C THR A 7 15.53 0.06 -10.04
N ASN A 8 14.58 -0.76 -9.55
CA ASN A 8 13.97 -1.83 -10.33
C ASN A 8 12.65 -1.43 -11.02
N ASN A 9 12.23 -0.16 -10.87
CA ASN A 9 10.97 0.35 -11.41
C ASN A 9 9.73 -0.48 -11.00
N TRP A 10 9.65 -0.82 -9.72
CA TRP A 10 8.52 -1.59 -9.13
C TRP A 10 7.46 -0.72 -8.46
N ASN A 11 7.55 0.60 -8.62
CA ASN A 11 6.61 1.53 -8.02
C ASN A 11 5.36 1.64 -8.89
N GLU A 12 4.20 1.70 -8.24
CA GLU A 12 2.95 2.07 -8.89
C GLU A 12 2.70 3.56 -8.73
N ASN A 13 1.94 4.15 -9.67
CA ASN A 13 1.64 5.59 -9.65
C ASN A 13 0.59 5.97 -8.60
N SER A 14 -0.28 5.03 -8.22
CA SER A 14 -1.45 5.30 -7.38
C SER A 14 -1.84 4.07 -6.58
N ASN A 15 -2.45 4.30 -5.41
CA ASN A 15 -2.91 3.21 -4.54
C ASN A 15 -3.97 2.35 -5.23
N GLU A 16 -4.87 2.97 -6.00
CA GLU A 16 -5.93 2.27 -6.72
C GLU A 16 -5.37 1.28 -7.76
N ASP A 17 -4.32 1.68 -8.49
CA ASP A 17 -3.68 0.82 -9.48
C ASP A 17 -2.95 -0.34 -8.81
N GLY A 18 -2.26 -0.07 -7.69
CA GLY A 18 -1.63 -1.10 -6.87
C GLY A 18 -2.65 -2.10 -6.30
N VAL A 19 -3.81 -1.64 -5.84
CA VAL A 19 -4.92 -2.49 -5.36
C VAL A 19 -5.50 -3.33 -6.49
N LYS A 20 -5.83 -2.72 -7.63
CA LYS A 20 -6.34 -3.44 -8.81
C LYS A 20 -5.37 -4.51 -9.29
N ARG A 21 -4.06 -4.23 -9.23
CA ARG A 21 -3.01 -5.19 -9.60
C ARG A 21 -2.86 -6.30 -8.56
N ALA A 22 -3.06 -6.02 -7.27
CA ALA A 22 -3.11 -7.05 -6.23
C ALA A 22 -4.34 -7.95 -6.35
N GLU A 23 -5.48 -7.40 -6.74
CA GLU A 23 -6.73 -8.14 -6.87
C GLU A 23 -6.82 -8.96 -8.17
N ASN A 24 -6.43 -8.36 -9.31
CA ASN A 24 -6.60 -8.95 -10.64
C ASN A 24 -5.30 -9.48 -11.25
N GLY A 25 -4.16 -9.26 -10.59
CA GLY A 25 -2.85 -9.61 -11.12
C GLY A 25 -2.49 -11.09 -10.96
N PRO A 26 -1.27 -11.48 -11.37
CA PRO A 26 -0.77 -12.82 -11.14
C PRO A 26 -0.71 -13.11 -9.63
N VAL A 27 -0.89 -14.40 -9.28
CA VAL A 27 -1.09 -14.92 -7.92
C VAL A 27 -0.01 -14.51 -6.90
N SER A 28 1.13 -13.97 -7.32
CA SER A 28 2.27 -13.64 -6.48
C SER A 28 2.53 -12.14 -6.31
N TYR A 29 1.57 -11.25 -6.57
CA TYR A 29 1.77 -9.81 -6.36
C TYR A 29 1.29 -9.37 -4.97
N ALA A 30 2.18 -8.69 -4.24
CA ALA A 30 1.87 -8.05 -2.96
C ALA A 30 2.19 -6.56 -3.07
N PHE A 31 1.28 -5.72 -2.57
CA PHE A 31 1.40 -4.27 -2.59
C PHE A 31 1.58 -3.72 -1.18
N PHE A 32 2.54 -2.81 -1.01
CA PHE A 32 2.73 -2.12 0.26
C PHE A 32 1.94 -0.81 0.26
N MET A 33 1.20 -0.58 1.35
CA MET A 33 0.41 0.63 1.53
C MET A 33 0.43 1.02 3.03
N GLU A 34 -0.02 2.23 3.33
CA GLU A 34 -0.16 2.68 4.72
C GLU A 34 -1.27 1.91 5.45
N SER A 35 -1.13 1.70 6.76
CA SER A 35 -2.04 0.89 7.57
C SER A 35 -3.51 1.30 7.47
N SER A 36 -3.80 2.59 7.57
CA SER A 36 -5.14 3.17 7.43
C SER A 36 -5.77 2.85 6.06
N ALA A 37 -4.96 2.91 5.00
CA ALA A 37 -5.40 2.62 3.65
C ALA A 37 -5.61 1.10 3.44
N ILE A 38 -4.75 0.26 4.00
CA ILE A 38 -4.93 -1.20 3.99
C ILE A 38 -6.26 -1.57 4.66
N GLU A 39 -6.55 -1.02 5.85
CA GLU A 39 -7.81 -1.27 6.54
C GLU A 39 -9.02 -0.85 5.70
N TYR A 40 -8.97 0.34 5.10
CA TYR A 40 -10.03 0.84 4.22
C TYR A 40 -10.33 -0.11 3.05
N TYR A 41 -9.30 -0.60 2.35
CA TYR A 41 -9.46 -1.48 1.19
C TYR A 41 -9.81 -2.91 1.60
N LYS A 42 -9.24 -3.44 2.69
CA LYS A 42 -9.54 -4.77 3.24
C LYS A 42 -11.02 -4.91 3.59
N GLU A 43 -11.63 -3.87 4.18
CA GLU A 43 -13.05 -3.88 4.52
C GLU A 43 -14.00 -3.85 3.30
N ARG A 44 -13.54 -3.32 2.17
CA ARG A 44 -14.36 -3.14 0.95
C ARG A 44 -14.13 -4.24 -0.08
N HIS A 45 -12.91 -4.75 -0.15
CA HIS A 45 -12.48 -5.78 -1.08
C HIS A 45 -12.19 -7.06 -0.29
N CYS A 46 -13.21 -7.89 -0.11
CA CYS A 46 -13.12 -9.16 0.65
C CYS A 46 -12.17 -10.18 0.00
N THR A 47 -11.71 -9.91 -1.22
CA THR A 47 -10.71 -10.69 -1.98
C THR A 47 -9.27 -10.39 -1.53
N LEU A 48 -9.06 -9.29 -0.80
CA LEU A 48 -7.76 -8.84 -0.33
C LEU A 48 -7.58 -9.19 1.15
N MET A 49 -6.35 -9.56 1.51
CA MET A 49 -5.96 -9.80 2.89
C MET A 49 -4.65 -9.09 3.22
N GLN A 50 -4.54 -8.63 4.46
CA GLN A 50 -3.29 -8.13 5.00
C GLN A 50 -2.37 -9.30 5.35
N ILE A 51 -1.10 -9.19 4.97
CA ILE A 51 -0.06 -10.18 5.29
C ILE A 51 0.95 -9.53 6.24
N GLY A 52 1.12 -10.14 7.42
CA GLY A 52 2.11 -9.72 8.41
C GLY A 52 1.74 -8.48 9.21
N ASP A 53 2.72 -7.99 9.96
CA ASP A 53 2.60 -6.87 10.90
C ASP A 53 3.02 -5.52 10.28
N LEU A 54 2.85 -4.46 11.06
CA LEU A 54 3.24 -3.10 10.69
C LEU A 54 4.77 -2.98 10.60
N LEU A 55 5.26 -2.40 9.50
CA LEU A 55 6.69 -2.14 9.28
C LEU A 55 7.20 -0.93 10.09
N ASP A 56 6.32 0.04 10.32
CA ASP A 56 6.60 1.27 11.07
C ASP A 56 5.33 1.83 11.71
N SER A 57 5.52 2.85 12.56
CA SER A 57 4.43 3.64 13.12
C SER A 57 4.60 5.10 12.70
N LYS A 58 3.64 5.58 11.90
CA LYS A 58 3.57 6.96 11.41
C LYS A 58 2.21 7.56 11.80
N SER A 59 2.19 8.87 12.00
CA SER A 59 0.99 9.62 12.37
C SER A 59 0.81 10.83 11.47
N TYR A 60 -0.44 11.14 11.13
CA TYR A 60 -0.78 12.37 10.42
C TYR A 60 -0.73 13.58 11.37
N GLY A 61 -0.28 14.72 10.84
CA GLY A 61 -0.24 15.99 11.57
C GLY A 61 -0.75 17.13 10.69
N ILE A 62 -1.36 18.14 11.31
CA ILE A 62 -1.83 19.35 10.62
C ILE A 62 -0.71 20.40 10.66
N GLY A 63 -0.18 20.76 9.50
CA GLY A 63 0.77 21.86 9.36
C GLY A 63 0.05 23.19 9.13
N ILE A 64 0.34 24.19 9.97
CA ILE A 64 -0.24 25.54 9.87
C ILE A 64 0.88 26.52 9.52
N LYS A 65 0.58 27.51 8.65
CA LYS A 65 1.53 28.61 8.36
C LYS A 65 1.79 29.42 9.64
N LYS A 66 3.04 29.84 9.82
CA LYS A 66 3.42 30.74 10.92
C LYS A 66 2.85 32.14 10.71
#